data_AF-A0A249NW13-F1
#
_entry.id   AF-A0A249NW13-F1
#
_cell.length_a   1.000
_cell.length_b   1.000
_cell.length_c   1.000
_cell.angle_alpha   90.00
_cell.angle_beta   90.00
_cell.angle_gamma   90.00
#
_symmetry.space_group_name_H-M   'P 1'
#
loop_
_entity.id
_entity.type
_entity.pdbx_description
1 polymer ?
#
loop_
_entity_poly.entity_id
_entity_poly.type
_entity_poly.pdbx_seq_one_letter_code
_entity_poly.pdbx_strand_id
1 'polypeptide(L)'
;MILCRRGNAEAALQCLRMTMDKLKLTVNEDKTRICKVPEGDFDFLGYTFGRMYSPITGHARLGYRPSKKSIRRAVETVHALTDRKGTWQETTLLIAKLNRTLRGWRTTSR
;
A
#
# COMPACT_ATOMS: atom_id res chain seq x y z
N MET A 1 -1.66 -10.10 6.03
CA MET A 1 -0.75 -9.55 7.05
C MET A 1 -1.05 -10.26 8.36
N ILE A 2 -0.03 -10.70 9.09
CA ILE A 2 -0.20 -11.27 10.44
C ILE A 2 0.51 -10.34 11.42
N LEU A 3 -0.21 -9.90 12.45
CA LEU A 3 0.34 -9.13 13.55
C LEU A 3 0.55 -10.08 14.74
N CYS A 4 1.72 -9.97 15.37
CA CYS A 4 2.05 -10.76 16.54
C CYS A 4 2.77 -9.88 17.56
N ARG A 5 2.69 -10.26 18.84
CA ARG A 5 3.47 -9.61 19.89
C ARG A 5 4.96 -9.89 19.68
N ARG A 6 5.81 -8.95 20.12
CA ARG A 6 7.28 -9.09 20.06
C ARG A 6 7.73 -10.45 20.59
N GLY A 7 8.60 -11.12 19.84
CA GLY A 7 9.14 -12.45 20.17
C GLY A 7 8.34 -13.63 19.60
N ASN A 8 7.17 -13.42 19.01
CA ASN A 8 6.34 -14.50 18.44
C ASN A 8 6.35 -14.58 16.90
N ALA A 9 7.19 -13.80 16.22
CA ALA A 9 7.11 -13.65 14.77
C ALA A 9 7.49 -14.95 14.04
N GLU A 10 8.52 -15.63 14.52
CA GLU A 10 9.01 -16.90 13.97
C GLU A 10 7.98 -18.01 14.20
N ALA A 11 7.39 -18.09 15.39
CA ALA A 11 6.32 -19.04 15.70
C ALA A 11 5.06 -18.78 14.86
N ALA A 12 4.69 -17.52 14.66
CA ALA A 12 3.58 -17.14 13.79
C ALA A 12 3.85 -17.51 12.33
N LEU A 13 5.09 -17.36 11.84
CA LEU A 13 5.48 -17.77 10.49
C LEU A 13 5.42 -19.28 10.31
N GLN A 14 5.87 -20.06 11.30
CA GLN A 14 5.75 -21.53 11.28
C GLN A 14 4.28 -21.97 11.26
N CYS A 15 3.43 -21.36 12.09
CA CYS A 15 2.00 -21.64 12.11
C CYS A 15 1.32 -21.31 10.78
N LEU A 16 1.69 -20.19 10.13
CA LEU A 16 1.23 -19.86 8.79
C LEU A 16 1.62 -20.95 7.78
N ARG A 17 2.87 -21.41 7.79
CA ARG A 17 3.34 -22.47 6.88
C ARG A 17 2.55 -23.76 7.09
N MET A 18 2.37 -24.20 8.34
CA MET A 18 1.58 -25.40 8.67
C MET A 18 0.11 -25.28 8.22
N THR A 19 -0.48 -24.10 8.32
CA THR A 19 -1.87 -23.85 7.91
C THR A 19 -2.00 -23.88 6.38
N MET A 20 -1.06 -23.26 5.67
CA MET A 20 -1.04 -23.26 4.20
C MET A 20 -0.81 -24.66 3.63
N ASP A 21 0.04 -25.46 4.26
CA ASP A 21 0.29 -26.85 3.89
C ASP A 21 -0.99 -27.71 3.99
N LYS A 22 -1.76 -27.56 5.07
CA LYS A 22 -3.09 -28.19 5.21
C LYS A 22 -4.07 -27.78 4.10
N LEU A 23 -3.93 -26.57 3.57
CA LEU A 23 -4.73 -26.06 2.45
C LEU A 23 -4.15 -26.43 1.07
N LYS A 24 -3.03 -27.17 1.03
CA LYS A 24 -2.27 -27.50 -0.18
C LYS A 24 -1.82 -26.26 -0.96
N LEU A 25 -1.49 -25.19 -0.24
CA LEU A 25 -0.95 -23.94 -0.78
C LEU A 25 0.49 -23.76 -0.33
N THR A 26 1.34 -23.24 -1.21
CA THR A 26 2.74 -22.94 -0.88
C THR A 26 2.91 -21.46 -0.56
N VAL A 27 3.53 -21.16 0.57
CA VAL A 27 3.94 -19.79 0.91
C VAL A 27 5.03 -19.33 -0.04
N ASN A 28 4.88 -18.15 -0.62
CA ASN A 28 5.95 -17.54 -1.41
C ASN A 28 6.93 -16.86 -0.45
N GLU A 29 8.10 -17.46 -0.27
CA GLU A 29 9.14 -16.99 0.66
C GLU A 29 9.74 -15.64 0.24
N ASP A 30 9.87 -15.37 -1.06
CA ASP A 30 10.36 -14.07 -1.57
C ASP A 30 9.41 -12.91 -1.21
N LYS A 31 8.12 -13.21 -1.05
CA LYS A 31 7.07 -12.24 -0.67
C LYS A 31 6.80 -12.22 0.83
N THR A 32 7.40 -13.12 1.60
CA THR A 32 7.10 -13.28 3.02
C THR A 32 8.30 -12.89 3.87
N ARG A 33 8.16 -11.84 4.66
CA ARG A 33 9.21 -11.38 5.58
C ARG A 33 8.64 -11.00 6.93
N ILE A 34 9.44 -11.21 7.97
CA ILE A 34 9.18 -10.67 9.29
C ILE A 34 9.59 -9.19 9.28
N CYS A 35 8.70 -8.31 9.73
CA CYS A 35 8.97 -6.88 9.82
C CYS A 35 8.70 -6.41 11.24
N LYS A 36 9.67 -5.73 11.85
CA LYS A 36 9.53 -5.11 13.17
C LYS A 36 9.21 -3.63 12.98
N VAL A 37 8.17 -3.17 13.65
CA VAL A 37 7.70 -1.79 13.61
C VAL A 37 7.87 -1.22 15.02
N PRO A 38 8.46 -0.02 15.19
CA PRO A 38 8.68 1.03 14.18
C PRO A 38 10.04 1.00 13.45
N GLU A 39 10.91 0.02 13.67
CA GLU A 39 12.27 -0.01 13.11
C GLU A 39 12.31 -0.18 11.58
N GLY A 40 11.30 -0.84 11.02
CA GLY A 40 11.09 -0.96 9.58
C GLY A 40 9.67 -0.57 9.17
N ASP A 41 9.48 -0.51 7.86
CA ASP A 41 8.20 -0.28 7.20
C ASP A 41 7.78 -1.48 6.35
N PHE A 42 6.49 -1.57 6.04
CA PHE A 42 5.98 -2.58 5.11
C PHE A 42 4.81 -2.04 4.28
N ASP A 43 4.68 -2.56 3.06
CA ASP A 43 3.59 -2.23 2.16
C ASP A 43 2.42 -3.21 2.33
N PHE A 44 1.20 -2.71 2.50
CA PHE A 44 -0.03 -3.49 2.52
C PHE A 44 -1.18 -2.70 1.89
N LEU A 45 -1.92 -3.33 0.97
CA LEU A 45 -3.07 -2.73 0.26
C LEU A 45 -2.81 -1.35 -0.38
N GLY A 46 -1.59 -1.12 -0.87
CA GLY A 46 -1.22 0.16 -1.50
C GLY A 46 -0.76 1.24 -0.52
N TYR A 47 -0.59 0.92 0.76
CA TYR A 47 -0.04 1.82 1.77
C TYR A 47 1.23 1.26 2.38
N THR A 48 2.19 2.15 2.67
CA THR A 48 3.37 1.87 3.47
C THR A 48 3.05 2.22 4.93
N PHE A 49 3.15 1.24 5.82
CA PHE A 49 3.01 1.38 7.27
C PHE A 49 4.38 1.48 7.93
N GLY A 50 4.56 2.38 8.89
CA GLY A 50 5.82 2.52 9.61
C GLY A 50 5.91 3.82 10.41
N ARG A 51 7.12 4.15 10.86
CA ARG A 51 7.37 5.42 11.57
C ARG A 51 7.23 6.60 10.60
N MET A 52 6.47 7.60 11.03
CA MET A 52 6.23 8.85 10.30
C MET A 52 6.53 10.02 11.21
N TYR A 53 6.92 11.14 10.61
CA TYR A 53 7.22 12.36 11.33
C TYR A 53 6.14 13.39 11.02
N SER A 54 5.68 14.09 12.06
CA SER A 54 4.81 15.25 11.89
C SER A 54 5.54 16.34 11.12
N PRO A 55 4.96 16.89 10.03
CA PRO A 55 5.59 17.99 9.31
C PRO A 55 5.60 19.30 10.12
N ILE A 56 4.68 19.43 11.09
CA ILE A 56 4.54 20.63 11.92
C ILE A 56 5.44 20.53 13.16
N THR A 57 5.41 19.39 13.84
CA THR A 57 6.04 19.23 15.17
C THR A 57 7.25 18.32 15.19
N GLY A 58 7.56 17.63 14.08
CA GLY A 58 8.67 16.68 14.00
C GLY A 58 8.49 15.39 14.82
N HIS A 59 7.42 15.25 15.60
CA HIS A 59 7.21 14.07 16.43
C HIS A 59 7.03 12.79 15.61
N ALA A 60 7.71 11.72 16.05
CA ALA A 60 7.56 10.40 15.50
C ALA A 60 6.23 9.78 15.94
N ARG A 61 5.46 9.30 14.98
CA ARG A 61 4.20 8.56 15.17
C ARG A 61 4.20 7.31 14.32
N LEU A 62 3.49 6.28 14.77
CA LEU A 62 3.15 5.17 13.89
C LEU A 62 2.02 5.63 12.97
N GLY A 63 2.18 5.43 11.67
CA GLY A 63 1.19 5.83 10.68
C GLY A 63 1.29 5.03 9.40
N TYR A 64 0.51 5.46 8.41
CA TYR A 64 0.53 4.91 7.06
C TYR A 64 0.44 6.03 6.02
N ARG A 65 0.95 5.76 4.82
CA ARG A 65 0.97 6.69 3.67
C ARG A 65 0.85 5.87 2.39
N PRO A 66 0.32 6.43 1.29
CA PRO A 66 0.30 5.72 0.02
C PRO A 66 1.70 5.23 -0.36
N SER A 67 1.81 3.98 -0.80
CA SER A 67 3.10 3.41 -1.17
C SER A 67 3.63 4.02 -2.46
N LYS A 68 4.95 4.04 -2.64
CA LYS A 68 5.59 4.56 -3.87
C LYS A 68 5.00 3.90 -5.12
N LYS A 69 4.69 2.60 -5.06
CA LYS A 69 4.07 1.85 -6.15
C LYS A 69 2.64 2.32 -6.44
N SER A 70 1.85 2.58 -5.39
CA SER A 70 0.48 3.07 -5.58
C SER A 70 0.46 4.50 -6.14
N ILE A 71 1.36 5.36 -5.66
CA ILE A 71 1.52 6.73 -6.20
C ILE A 71 1.92 6.66 -7.68
N ARG A 72 2.90 5.82 -8.03
CA ARG A 72 3.34 5.66 -9.42
C ARG A 72 2.22 5.22 -10.35
N ARG A 73 1.43 4.21 -9.94
CA ARG A 73 0.25 3.76 -10.71
C ARG A 73 -0.79 4.86 -10.89
N ALA A 74 -1.02 5.67 -9.85
CA ALA A 74 -1.91 6.81 -9.96
C ALA A 74 -1.39 7.81 -11.01
N VAL A 75 -0.10 8.16 -10.94
CA VAL A 75 0.58 9.06 -11.90
C VAL A 75 0.54 8.49 -13.32
N GLU A 76 0.85 7.21 -13.52
CA GLU A 76 0.75 6.51 -14.81
C GLU A 76 -0.68 6.56 -15.37
N THR A 77 -1.70 6.38 -14.51
CA THR A 77 -3.10 6.50 -14.91
C THR A 77 -3.43 7.93 -15.35
N VAL A 78 -2.92 8.94 -14.65
CA VAL A 78 -3.09 10.34 -15.07
C VAL A 78 -2.42 10.57 -16.43
N HIS A 79 -1.17 10.15 -16.60
CA HIS A 79 -0.44 10.30 -17.87
C HIS A 79 -1.15 9.59 -19.03
N ALA A 80 -1.66 8.38 -18.83
CA ALA A 80 -2.41 7.66 -19.86
C ALA A 80 -3.71 8.38 -20.24
N LEU A 81 -4.36 9.04 -19.28
CA LEU A 81 -5.57 9.82 -19.51
C LEU A 81 -5.26 11.17 -20.19
N THR A 82 -4.08 11.75 -19.97
CA THR A 82 -3.67 13.04 -20.55
C THR A 82 -2.76 12.90 -21.77
N ASP A 83 -2.52 11.68 -22.27
CA ASP A 83 -1.71 11.44 -23.45
C ASP A 83 -2.33 12.09 -24.70
N ARG A 84 -1.48 12.69 -25.55
CA ARG A 84 -1.84 13.54 -26.69
C ARG A 84 -2.71 12.84 -27.75
N LYS A 85 -2.89 11.52 -27.67
CA LYS A 85 -3.82 10.75 -28.51
C LYS A 85 -5.30 10.93 -28.12
N GLY A 86 -5.60 11.58 -26.99
CA GLY A 86 -6.94 11.88 -26.49
C GLY A 86 -7.40 13.33 -26.65
N THR A 87 -6.74 14.15 -27.47
CA THR A 87 -7.02 15.59 -27.69
C THR A 87 -8.42 15.93 -28.24
N TRP A 88 -9.25 14.92 -28.49
CA TRP A 88 -10.65 15.07 -28.91
C TRP A 88 -11.67 14.90 -27.77
N GLN A 89 -11.26 14.50 -26.56
CA GLN A 89 -12.18 14.42 -25.41
C GLN A 89 -12.14 15.71 -24.60
N GLU A 90 -13.32 16.32 -24.41
CA GLU A 90 -13.48 17.53 -23.61
C GLU A 90 -12.78 17.40 -22.25
N THR A 91 -11.89 18.35 -21.98
CA THR A 91 -11.12 18.53 -20.73
C THR A 91 -11.97 18.28 -19.48
N THR A 92 -13.26 18.62 -19.52
CA THR A 92 -14.25 18.43 -18.45
C THR A 92 -14.49 16.96 -18.09
N LEU A 93 -14.58 16.05 -19.07
CA LEU A 93 -14.80 14.62 -18.84
C LEU A 93 -13.55 13.95 -18.25
N LEU A 94 -12.37 14.38 -18.69
CA LEU A 94 -11.08 13.94 -18.14
C LEU A 94 -10.92 14.40 -16.69
N ILE A 95 -11.23 15.66 -16.39
CA ILE A 95 -11.23 16.19 -15.01
C ILE A 95 -12.25 15.45 -14.14
N ALA A 96 -13.45 15.14 -14.65
CA ALA A 96 -14.46 14.39 -13.91
C ALA A 96 -14.01 12.95 -13.61
N LYS A 97 -13.41 12.25 -14.57
CA LYS A 97 -12.89 10.88 -14.39
C LYS A 97 -11.69 10.82 -13.45
N LEU A 98 -10.81 11.82 -13.54
CA LEU A 98 -9.67 11.99 -12.64
C LEU A 98 -10.16 12.27 -11.21
N ASN A 99 -11.06 13.24 -11.04
CA ASN A 99 -11.66 13.56 -9.74
C ASN A 99 -12.44 12.38 -9.15
N ARG A 100 -13.11 11.56 -9.96
CA ARG A 100 -13.79 10.34 -9.50
C ARG A 100 -12.79 9.29 -9.00
N THR A 101 -11.72 9.07 -9.74
CA THR A 101 -10.64 8.13 -9.35
C THR A 101 -9.95 8.59 -8.06
N LEU A 102 -9.62 9.89 -7.97
CA LEU A 102 -9.01 10.48 -6.78
C LEU A 102 -9.95 10.52 -5.58
N ARG A 103 -11.26 10.77 -5.77
CA ARG A 103 -12.28 10.67 -4.70
C ARG A 103 -12.39 9.24 -4.18
N GLY A 104 -12.39 8.24 -5.07
CA GLY A 104 -12.37 6.83 -4.67
C GLY A 104 -11.14 6.50 -3.83
N TRP A 105 -9.99 7.02 -4.23
CA TRP A 105 -8.73 6.82 -3.51
C TRP A 105 -8.69 7.54 -2.14
N ARG A 106 -9.34 8.72 -2.02
CA ARG A 106 -9.52 9.44 -0.76
C ARG A 106 -10.38 8.68 0.25
N THR A 107 -11.40 7.93 -0.20
CA THR A 107 -12.27 7.15 0.69
C THR A 107 -11.57 5.91 1.25
N THR A 108 -10.60 5.35 0.53
CA THR A 108 -9.81 4.19 0.97
C THR A 108 -8.57 4.57 1.80
N SER A 109 -8.22 5.85 1.90
CA SER A 109 -7.00 6.38 2.55
C SER A 109 -7.24 7.06 3.91
N ARG A 110 -8.43 6.90 4.49
CA ARG A 110 -8.82 7.53 5.77
C ARG A 110 -8.76 6.55 6.93
#